data_AF-A0A1G7MH13-F1
#
_entry.id   AF-A0A1G7MH13-F1
#
_cell.length_a   1.000
_cell.length_b   1.000
_cell.length_c   1.000
_cell.angle_alpha   90.00
_cell.angle_beta   90.00
_cell.angle_gamma   90.00
#
_symmetry.space_group_name_H-M   'P 1'
#
loop_
_entity.id
_entity.type
_entity.pdbx_description
1 polymer ?
#
loop_
_entity_poly.entity_id
_entity_poly.type
_entity_poly.pdbx_seq_one_letter_code
_entity_poly.pdbx_strand_id
1 'polypeptide(L)'
;MINREDFASDALAPSSAGSGFSGVALIHLARSVEDVPRILAKAAEAGGVVVKPATRTHWGVAGYFKDPDGHLFEVDYETVWVFDSEHHLRVDEVNIV
;
A
#
# COMPACT_ATOMS: atom_id res chain seq x y z
N MET A 1 -6.26 12.06 -4.55
CA MET A 1 -4.91 11.53 -4.82
C MET A 1 -3.88 12.46 -4.20
N ILE A 2 -2.89 11.92 -3.50
CA ILE A 2 -1.83 12.69 -2.85
C ILE A 2 -0.78 13.16 -3.86
N ASN A 3 -0.08 14.25 -3.57
CA ASN A 3 1.02 14.71 -4.44
C ASN A 3 2.28 13.85 -4.22
N ARG A 4 3.32 14.04 -5.05
CA ARG A 4 4.55 13.23 -4.99
C ARG A 4 5.32 13.36 -3.68
N GLU A 5 5.31 14.54 -3.06
CA GLU A 5 6.00 14.79 -1.79
C GLU A 5 5.28 14.11 -0.64
N ASP A 6 3.96 14.25 -0.58
CA ASP A 6 3.12 13.55 0.39
C ASP A 6 3.22 12.02 0.21
N PHE A 7 3.32 11.54 -1.02
CA PHE A 7 3.50 10.11 -1.30
C PHE A 7 4.86 9.59 -0.85
N ALA A 8 5.94 10.34 -1.12
CA ALA A 8 7.26 9.99 -0.61
C ALA A 8 7.26 9.94 0.93
N SER A 9 6.62 10.93 1.57
CA SER A 9 6.46 10.98 3.03
C SER A 9 5.69 9.78 3.57
N ASP A 10 4.53 9.45 2.96
CA ASP A 10 3.70 8.32 3.40
C ASP A 10 4.42 6.98 3.24
N ALA A 11 5.18 6.80 2.15
CA ALA A 11 5.99 5.62 1.88
C ALA A 11 7.34 5.61 2.64
N LEU A 12 7.61 6.58 3.51
CA LEU A 12 8.89 6.74 4.24
C LEU A 12 10.12 6.78 3.32
N ALA A 13 9.95 7.31 2.11
CA ALA A 13 11.06 7.53 1.19
C ALA A 13 11.95 8.68 1.72
N PRO A 14 13.29 8.56 1.63
CA PRO A 14 14.20 9.61 2.12
C PRO A 14 14.07 10.96 1.40
N SER A 15 13.58 10.94 0.16
CA SER A 15 13.35 12.14 -0.65
C SER A 15 12.35 11.84 -1.77
N SER A 16 11.53 12.83 -2.11
CA SER A 16 10.67 12.82 -3.30
C SER A 16 11.43 13.16 -4.59
N ALA A 17 12.62 13.74 -4.48
CA ALA A 17 13.48 14.17 -5.58
C ALA A 17 14.52 13.10 -5.97
N GLY A 18 15.02 13.21 -7.21
CA GLY A 18 16.02 12.28 -7.75
C GLY A 18 15.42 10.92 -8.13
N SER A 19 16.29 9.90 -8.24
CA SER A 19 15.92 8.56 -8.74
C SER A 19 15.59 7.54 -7.65
N GLY A 20 15.69 7.90 -6.36
CA GLY A 20 15.47 6.97 -5.24
C GLY A 20 14.01 6.60 -4.98
N PHE A 21 13.08 7.39 -5.49
CA PHE A 21 11.63 7.17 -5.39
C PHE A 21 11.01 7.26 -6.79
N SER A 22 10.34 6.20 -7.23
CA SER A 22 9.68 6.17 -8.55
C SER A 22 8.52 7.18 -8.63
N GLY A 23 7.84 7.42 -7.50
CA GLY A 23 6.55 8.10 -7.47
C GLY A 23 5.40 7.25 -7.98
N VAL A 24 5.59 5.93 -8.04
CA VAL A 24 4.57 4.93 -8.40
C VAL A 24 4.70 3.74 -7.45
N ALA A 25 3.57 3.25 -6.93
CA ALA A 25 3.49 1.96 -6.26
C ALA A 25 2.37 1.10 -6.87
N LEU A 26 2.50 -0.21 -6.66
CA LEU A 26 1.42 -1.17 -6.90
C LEU A 26 0.70 -1.42 -5.57
N ILE A 27 -0.63 -1.31 -5.56
CA ILE A 27 -1.40 -1.41 -4.33
C ILE A 27 -2.11 -2.77 -4.29
N HIS A 28 -1.91 -3.50 -3.19
CA HIS A 28 -2.68 -4.69 -2.85
C HIS A 28 -3.72 -4.33 -1.78
N LEU A 29 -4.98 -4.27 -2.19
CA LEU A 29 -6.09 -4.04 -1.28
C LEU A 29 -6.42 -5.33 -0.51
N ALA A 30 -6.14 -5.31 0.79
CA ALA A 30 -6.37 -6.41 1.72
C ALA A 30 -7.86 -6.57 2.06
N ARG A 31 -8.24 -7.77 2.55
CA ARG A 31 -9.63 -8.09 2.92
C ARG A 31 -10.01 -7.64 4.32
N SER A 32 -9.03 -7.46 5.19
CA SER A 32 -9.23 -7.01 6.57
C SER A 32 -8.00 -6.25 7.08
N VAL A 33 -8.16 -5.57 8.21
CA VAL A 33 -7.07 -4.84 8.88
C VAL A 33 -5.92 -5.79 9.26
N GLU A 34 -6.24 -7.00 9.71
CA GLU A 34 -5.28 -8.02 10.16
C GLU A 34 -4.48 -8.62 8.99
N ASP A 35 -5.02 -8.57 7.78
CA ASP A 35 -4.34 -9.05 6.59
C ASP A 35 -3.16 -8.16 6.19
N VAL A 36 -3.20 -6.85 6.51
CA VAL A 36 -2.12 -5.91 6.18
C VAL A 36 -0.77 -6.35 6.78
N PRO A 37 -0.61 -6.49 8.11
CA PRO A 37 0.64 -6.97 8.69
C PRO A 37 0.97 -8.41 8.27
N ARG A 38 -0.03 -9.28 8.07
CA ARG A 38 0.18 -10.66 7.63
C ARG A 38 0.79 -10.74 6.24
N ILE A 39 0.35 -9.91 5.30
CA ILE A 39 0.87 -9.87 3.93
C ILE A 39 2.27 -9.24 3.90
N LEU A 40 2.51 -8.18 4.68
CA LEU A 40 3.84 -7.59 4.80
C LEU A 40 4.87 -8.59 5.35
N ALA A 41 4.49 -9.40 6.34
CA ALA A 41 5.35 -10.47 6.86
C ALA A 41 5.67 -11.52 5.78
N LYS A 42 4.67 -11.95 5.00
CA LYS A 42 4.89 -12.87 3.87
C LYS A 42 5.80 -12.28 2.79
N ALA A 43 5.66 -10.99 2.50
CA ALA A 43 6.54 -10.31 1.56
C ALA A 43 7.99 -10.30 2.06
N ALA A 44 8.20 -10.06 3.36
CA ALA A 44 9.53 -10.12 3.98
C ALA A 44 10.13 -11.54 3.92
N GLU A 45 9.34 -12.57 4.24
CA GLU A 45 9.74 -13.98 4.13
C GLU A 45 10.12 -14.38 2.71
N ALA A 46 9.50 -13.76 1.70
CA ALA A 46 9.80 -13.95 0.28
C ALA A 46 11.01 -13.13 -0.23
N GLY A 47 11.71 -12.40 0.65
CA GLY A 47 12.89 -11.59 0.31
C GLY A 47 12.61 -10.12 0.02
N GLY A 48 11.37 -9.68 0.19
CA GLY A 48 11.02 -8.26 0.14
C GLY A 48 11.55 -7.49 1.37
N VAL A 49 11.68 -6.18 1.21
CA VAL A 49 12.10 -5.27 2.28
C VAL A 49 10.90 -4.46 2.73
N VAL A 50 10.43 -4.66 3.97
CA VAL A 50 9.38 -3.81 4.55
C VAL A 50 9.94 -2.40 4.74
N VAL A 51 9.33 -1.43 4.06
CA VAL A 51 9.69 0.00 4.12
C VAL A 51 8.90 0.69 5.22
N LYS A 52 7.60 0.42 5.30
CA LYS A 52 6.69 0.94 6.33
C LYS A 52 5.88 -0.21 6.90
N PRO A 53 5.93 -0.48 8.22
CA PRO A 53 5.10 -1.49 8.84
C PRO A 53 3.61 -1.09 8.77
N ALA A 54 2.72 -2.04 9.01
CA ALA A 54 1.27 -1.77 9.08
C ALA A 54 0.99 -0.64 10.07
N THR A 55 0.46 0.48 9.55
CA THR A 55 0.27 1.73 10.28
C THR A 55 -1.13 2.24 10.01
N ARG A 56 -1.81 2.76 11.04
CA ARG A 56 -3.09 3.45 10.85
C ARG A 56 -2.85 4.80 10.16
N THR A 57 -3.52 5.03 9.04
CA THR A 57 -3.46 6.27 8.26
C THR A 57 -4.77 7.05 8.39
N HIS A 58 -4.92 8.16 7.66
CA HIS A 58 -6.17 8.91 7.59
C HIS A 58 -7.26 8.23 6.75
N TRP A 59 -6.88 7.24 5.93
CA TRP A 59 -7.79 6.53 5.03
C TRP A 59 -8.05 5.09 5.47
N GLY A 60 -7.09 4.44 6.13
CA GLY A 60 -7.20 3.04 6.50
C GLY A 60 -6.04 2.53 7.34
N VAL A 61 -5.64 1.29 7.07
CA VAL A 61 -4.42 0.70 7.61
C VAL A 61 -3.55 0.27 6.44
N ALA A 62 -2.37 0.85 6.35
CA ALA A 62 -1.47 0.63 5.23
C ALA A 62 -0.03 0.38 5.68
N GLY A 63 0.72 -0.34 4.86
CA GLY A 63 2.17 -0.46 4.96
C GLY A 63 2.78 -0.71 3.59
N TYR A 64 4.11 -0.61 3.50
CA TYR A 64 4.82 -0.68 2.24
C TYR A 64 5.96 -1.68 2.32
N PHE A 65 6.21 -2.36 1.21
CA PHE A 65 7.43 -3.13 1.00
C PHE A 65 8.00 -2.87 -0.38
N LYS A 66 9.29 -3.15 -0.55
CA LYS A 66 9.92 -3.28 -1.86
C LYS A 66 10.14 -4.76 -2.15
N ASP A 67 9.83 -5.19 -3.37
CA ASP A 67 10.22 -6.53 -3.82
C ASP A 67 11.75 -6.61 -4.05
N PRO A 68 12.30 -7.79 -4.38
CA PRO A 68 13.74 -7.95 -4.61
C PRO A 68 14.33 -7.07 -5.72
N ASP A 69 13.50 -6.63 -6.67
CA ASP A 69 13.89 -5.75 -7.78
C ASP A 69 13.73 -4.25 -7.43
N GLY A 70 13.20 -3.95 -6.24
CA GLY A 70 13.06 -2.60 -5.70
C GLY A 70 11.75 -1.91 -6.06
N HIS A 71 10.79 -2.61 -6.66
CA HIS A 71 9.46 -2.07 -6.96
C HIS A 71 8.68 -1.86 -5.67
N LEU A 72 8.06 -0.69 -5.53
CA LEU A 72 7.32 -0.32 -4.33
C LEU A 72 5.89 -0.88 -4.38
N PHE A 73 5.51 -1.59 -3.33
CA PHE A 73 4.15 -2.07 -3.12
C PHE A 73 3.57 -1.44 -1.86
N GLU A 74 2.30 -1.09 -1.92
CA GLU A 74 1.47 -0.78 -0.75
C GLU A 74 0.58 -1.98 -0.48
N VAL A 75 0.44 -2.35 0.80
CA VAL A 75 -0.61 -3.25 1.27
C VAL A 75 -1.53 -2.39 2.12
N ASP A 76 -2.78 -2.28 1.71
CA ASP A 76 -3.71 -1.32 2.29
C ASP A 76 -5.08 -1.95 2.54
N TYR A 77 -5.75 -1.53 3.61
CA TYR A 77 -7.13 -1.82 3.88
C TYR A 77 -7.88 -0.52 4.16
N GLU A 78 -8.84 -0.21 3.29
CA GLU A 78 -9.81 0.87 3.43
C GLU A 78 -11.23 0.35 3.20
N THR A 79 -12.20 0.86 3.95
CA THR A 79 -13.62 0.48 3.79
C THR A 79 -14.29 1.12 2.58
N VAL A 80 -13.64 2.12 1.96
CA VAL A 80 -14.16 2.85 0.80
C VAL A 80 -14.20 1.98 -0.46
N TRP A 81 -13.33 0.98 -0.56
CA TRP A 81 -13.23 0.12 -1.74
C TRP A 81 -14.34 -0.93 -1.77
N VAL A 82 -14.97 -1.09 -2.94
CA VAL A 82 -16.04 -2.06 -3.17
C VAL A 82 -15.49 -3.22 -4.01
N PHE A 83 -15.80 -4.44 -3.58
CA PHE A 83 -15.41 -5.67 -4.27
C PHE A 83 -16.65 -6.46 -4.69
N ASP A 84 -16.57 -7.16 -5.83
CA ASP A 84 -17.58 -8.16 -6.20
C ASP A 84 -17.44 -9.46 -5.38
N SER A 85 -18.30 -10.44 -5.64
CA SER A 85 -18.30 -11.72 -4.94
C SER A 85 -17.02 -12.55 -5.16
N GLU A 86 -16.31 -12.31 -6.25
CA GLU A 86 -15.04 -12.96 -6.60
C GLU A 86 -13.83 -12.16 -6.08
N HIS A 87 -14.08 -11.03 -5.40
CA HIS A 87 -13.10 -10.10 -4.86
C HIS A 87 -12.29 -9.32 -5.92
N HIS A 88 -12.92 -9.00 -7.05
CA HIS A 88 -12.42 -7.98 -7.95
C HIS A 88 -12.84 -6.59 -7.49
N LEU A 89 -11.91 -5.64 -7.53
CA LEU A 89 -12.20 -4.23 -7.26
C LEU A 89 -13.18 -3.71 -8.32
N ARG A 90 -14.29 -3.11 -7.87
CA ARG A 90 -15.21 -2.35 -8.72
C ARG A 90 -14.70 -0.93 -8.83
N VAL A 91 -14.14 -0.57 -9.98
CA VAL A 91 -13.43 0.72 -10.17
C VAL A 91 -14.36 1.93 -10.34
N ASP A 92 -15.65 1.68 -10.58
CA ASP A 92 -16.71 2.67 -10.76
C ASP A 92 -17.62 2.81 -9.53
N GLU A 93 -17.31 2.11 -8.44
CA GLU A 93 -18.08 2.12 -7.19
C GLU A 93 -17.17 2.41 -5.99
N VAL A 94 -17.64 3.23 -5.06
CA VAL A 94 -16.98 3.52 -3.79
C VAL A 94 -18.02 3.62 -2.67
N ASN A 95 -17.69 3.10 -1.48
CA ASN A 95 -18.49 3.25 -0.27
C ASN A 95 -18.26 4.63 0.34
N ILE A 96 -19.06 5.61 -0.08
CA ILE A 96 -19.09 6.93 0.56
C ILE A 96 -20.15 6.86 1.67
N VAL A 97 -19.72 6.46 2.87
CA VAL A 97 -20.55 6.49 4.09
C VAL A 97 -20.12 7.66 4.96
#